data_AF-A0A0U1QP07-F1
#
_entry.id   AF-A0A0U1QP07-F1
#
_cell.length_a   1.000
_cell.length_b   1.000
_cell.length_c   1.000
_cell.angle_alpha   90.00
_cell.angle_beta   90.00
_cell.angle_gamma   90.00
#
_symmetry.space_group_name_H-M   'P 1'
#
loop_
_entity.id
_entity.type
_entity.pdbx_description
1 polymer ?
#
loop_
_entity_poly.entity_id
_entity_poly.type
_entity_poly.pdbx_seq_one_letter_code
_entity_poly.pdbx_strand_id
1 'polypeptide(L)'
;MTVNENVTQFIESHHLIQHGSRLLLGVSGGADSMALLLYFAEKQREWGLELAVCSVDHALRGKDSSEDLNYVACFCAKRDILFIGKKVDARAWSRAQKISLETAARALRYRAFAEAMDTFHADALVLAHHGDDQVETMLMRAVRGTVGIGRAGIPVRRPFAGRELVRPLLSQTKRDLERYCAANGIVSRNDPSNQSDVHTRNRFRKYVLPFLKKENPKVHLKFQYESERITEDESLLNDLAKSQLKSVTLKKQKSIYALSIPNLLAVHPALQRRTIHLVLCYLYTNQQLQPMHQPIHIEGLLQFLHAGRSSGNMTLPGGLTASVSYETCMIGFLPTEDEVSKPIKLSIPGQTNCRSGIFEADTLTIDFLKHCATDASCLIFDPEVVSLPLYVRTIRSGDRMRPNGMTGSQKIQRIFINEKVDRNQRKRWPLITDSKGRVLWLPLLKRGIALPSPRTSEKKEYVKLKFIPFSGFGRTQA
;
A
#
# COMPACT_ATOMS: atom_id res chain seq x y z
N MET A 1 16.13 -6.82 -42.57
CA MET A 1 14.88 -7.41 -42.07
C MET A 1 13.76 -6.42 -42.26
N THR A 2 12.62 -6.91 -42.75
CA THR A 2 11.39 -6.12 -42.88
C THR A 2 10.78 -5.83 -41.49
N VAL A 3 9.84 -4.87 -41.42
CA VAL A 3 9.08 -4.62 -40.17
C VAL A 3 8.37 -5.89 -39.70
N ASN A 4 7.76 -6.62 -40.64
CA ASN A 4 7.07 -7.88 -40.36
C ASN A 4 8.00 -8.94 -39.75
N GLU A 5 9.19 -9.15 -40.32
CA GLU A 5 10.19 -10.09 -39.78
C GLU A 5 10.62 -9.70 -38.36
N ASN A 6 10.98 -8.43 -38.15
CA ASN A 6 11.44 -7.98 -36.84
C ASN A 6 10.35 -8.11 -35.76
N VAL A 7 9.10 -7.77 -36.08
CA VAL A 7 7.98 -7.91 -35.13
C VAL A 7 7.69 -9.38 -34.85
N THR A 8 7.74 -10.24 -35.88
CA THR A 8 7.53 -11.68 -35.73
C THR A 8 8.60 -12.30 -34.83
N GLN A 9 9.87 -12.00 -35.10
CA GLN A 9 10.99 -12.46 -34.27
C GLN A 9 10.85 -11.96 -32.81
N PHE A 10 10.38 -10.73 -32.61
CA PHE A 10 10.17 -10.20 -31.26
C PHE A 10 9.02 -10.88 -30.52
N ILE A 11 7.92 -11.21 -31.23
CA ILE A 11 6.80 -11.98 -30.68
C ILE A 11 7.24 -13.38 -30.27
N GLU A 12 7.99 -14.06 -31.13
CA GLU A 12 8.48 -15.42 -30.90
C GLU A 12 9.47 -15.47 -29.73
N SER A 13 10.46 -14.57 -29.71
CA SER A 13 11.50 -14.55 -28.66
C SER A 13 10.96 -14.27 -27.27
N HIS A 14 9.83 -13.57 -27.18
CA HIS A 14 9.16 -13.26 -25.92
C HIS A 14 7.94 -14.14 -25.63
N HIS A 15 7.56 -15.03 -26.55
CA HIS A 15 6.35 -15.83 -26.49
C HIS A 15 5.11 -14.97 -26.20
N LEU A 16 4.90 -13.89 -26.96
CA LEU A 16 3.83 -12.91 -26.70
C LEU A 16 2.45 -13.35 -27.17
N ILE A 17 2.40 -14.15 -28.24
CA ILE A 17 1.17 -14.53 -28.92
C ILE A 17 1.23 -16.03 -29.18
N GLN A 18 0.15 -16.73 -28.87
CA GLN A 18 -0.01 -18.14 -29.20
C GLN A 18 -0.84 -18.28 -30.48
N HIS A 19 -0.55 -19.29 -31.29
CA HIS A 19 -1.38 -19.64 -32.44
C HIS A 19 -2.79 -20.05 -31.96
N GLY A 20 -3.82 -19.71 -32.71
CA GLY A 20 -5.21 -19.98 -32.33
C GLY A 20 -5.79 -19.06 -31.26
N SER A 21 -5.04 -18.05 -30.79
CA SER A 21 -5.50 -17.15 -29.72
C SER A 21 -6.46 -16.07 -30.20
N ARG A 22 -7.26 -15.57 -29.25
CA ARG A 22 -8.18 -14.44 -29.42
C ARG A 22 -7.53 -13.14 -28.99
N LEU A 23 -7.31 -12.23 -29.92
CA LEU A 23 -6.60 -10.98 -29.66
C LEU A 23 -7.53 -9.78 -29.76
N LEU A 24 -7.49 -8.94 -28.72
CA LEU A 24 -8.10 -7.62 -28.75
C LEU A 24 -7.03 -6.58 -29.07
N LEU A 25 -7.15 -5.90 -30.21
CA LEU A 25 -6.22 -4.84 -30.63
C LEU A 25 -6.77 -3.47 -30.22
N GLY A 26 -6.01 -2.72 -29.42
CA GLY A 26 -6.36 -1.35 -29.07
C GLY A 26 -5.93 -0.36 -30.15
N VAL A 27 -6.87 0.15 -30.93
CA VAL A 27 -6.58 0.98 -32.12
C VAL A 27 -7.14 2.39 -31.97
N SER A 28 -6.33 3.42 -32.23
CA SER A 28 -6.74 4.83 -32.10
C SER A 28 -6.81 5.58 -33.43
N GLY A 29 -6.56 4.92 -34.57
CA GLY A 29 -6.53 5.55 -35.90
C GLY A 29 -5.21 6.24 -36.26
N GLY A 30 -4.25 6.30 -35.33
CA GLY A 30 -2.90 6.81 -35.60
C GLY A 30 -2.01 5.78 -36.30
N ALA A 31 -0.92 6.24 -36.91
CA ALA A 31 0.04 5.43 -37.66
C ALA A 31 0.44 4.14 -36.93
N ASP A 32 0.85 4.26 -35.68
CA ASP A 32 1.37 3.14 -34.88
C ASP A 32 0.30 2.06 -34.68
N SER A 33 -0.92 2.49 -34.35
CA SER A 33 -2.04 1.58 -34.11
C SER A 33 -2.60 0.94 -35.37
N MET A 34 -2.52 1.63 -36.50
CA MET A 34 -2.89 1.08 -37.80
C MET A 34 -1.84 0.11 -38.32
N ALA A 35 -0.55 0.36 -38.08
CA ALA A 35 0.52 -0.60 -38.36
C ALA A 35 0.32 -1.90 -37.57
N LEU A 36 -0.04 -1.78 -36.28
CA LEU A 36 -0.38 -2.93 -35.45
C LEU A 36 -1.53 -3.74 -36.06
N LEU A 37 -2.63 -3.08 -36.41
CA LEU A 37 -3.81 -3.71 -36.98
C LEU A 37 -3.49 -4.39 -38.31
N LEU A 38 -2.73 -3.73 -39.17
CA LEU A 38 -2.30 -4.27 -40.46
C LEU A 38 -1.45 -5.53 -40.28
N TYR A 39 -0.44 -5.49 -39.41
CA TYR A 39 0.44 -6.62 -39.14
C TYR A 39 -0.35 -7.86 -38.67
N PHE A 40 -1.25 -7.70 -37.69
CA PHE A 40 -2.04 -8.83 -37.19
C PHE A 40 -3.08 -9.31 -38.20
N ALA A 41 -3.65 -8.43 -39.03
CA ALA A 41 -4.55 -8.85 -40.10
C ALA A 41 -3.83 -9.71 -41.15
N GLU A 42 -2.57 -9.41 -41.47
CA GLU A 42 -1.75 -10.25 -42.36
C GLU A 42 -1.44 -11.61 -41.72
N LYS A 43 -1.17 -11.63 -40.40
CA LYS A 43 -0.87 -12.86 -39.64
C LYS A 43 -2.11 -13.68 -39.24
N GLN A 44 -3.31 -13.13 -39.42
CA GLN A 44 -4.56 -13.75 -38.96
C GLN A 44 -4.74 -15.18 -39.50
N ARG A 45 -4.56 -15.37 -40.81
CA ARG A 45 -4.70 -16.70 -41.44
C ARG A 45 -3.55 -17.63 -41.12
N GLU A 46 -2.32 -17.13 -41.16
CA GLU A 46 -1.10 -17.90 -40.90
C GLU A 46 -1.09 -18.46 -39.47
N TRP A 47 -1.56 -17.68 -38.50
CA TRP A 47 -1.53 -18.06 -37.08
C TRP A 47 -2.88 -18.53 -36.53
N GLY A 48 -3.92 -18.57 -37.37
CA GLY A 48 -5.27 -18.98 -36.98
C GLY A 48 -5.87 -18.07 -35.90
N LEU A 49 -5.61 -16.76 -35.95
CA LEU A 49 -6.03 -15.82 -34.91
C LEU A 49 -7.49 -15.40 -35.09
N GLU A 50 -8.20 -15.24 -33.96
CA GLU A 50 -9.45 -14.50 -33.93
C GLU A 50 -9.17 -13.07 -33.47
N LEU A 51 -9.52 -12.08 -34.30
CA LEU A 51 -9.19 -10.67 -34.03
C LEU A 51 -10.44 -9.85 -33.74
N ALA A 52 -10.34 -9.02 -32.71
CA ALA A 52 -11.25 -7.91 -32.47
C ALA A 52 -10.47 -6.61 -32.28
N VAL A 53 -11.07 -5.49 -32.70
CA VAL A 53 -10.51 -4.15 -32.52
C VAL A 53 -11.36 -3.38 -31.53
N CYS A 54 -10.72 -2.79 -30.52
CA CYS A 54 -11.37 -1.83 -29.64
C CYS A 54 -10.81 -0.42 -29.87
N SER A 55 -11.69 0.51 -30.22
CA SER A 55 -11.35 1.92 -30.39
C SER A 55 -12.15 2.78 -29.42
N VAL A 56 -11.46 3.70 -28.73
CA VAL A 56 -12.07 4.52 -27.66
C VAL A 56 -12.00 6.00 -28.03
N ASP A 57 -13.16 6.59 -28.28
CA ASP A 57 -13.33 8.04 -28.47
C ASP A 57 -13.56 8.74 -27.12
N HIS A 58 -12.69 9.69 -26.80
CA HIS A 58 -12.71 10.48 -25.55
C HIS A 58 -13.60 11.74 -25.64
N ALA A 59 -14.29 11.92 -26.77
CA ALA A 59 -15.14 13.10 -27.10
C ALA A 59 -14.39 14.45 -27.00
N LEU A 60 -13.07 14.44 -27.18
CA LEU A 60 -12.23 15.64 -26.98
C LEU A 60 -12.14 16.56 -28.20
N ARG A 61 -12.35 16.01 -29.41
CA ARG A 61 -12.08 16.69 -30.70
C ARG A 61 -13.29 16.82 -31.64
N GLY A 62 -14.50 16.52 -31.16
CA GLY A 62 -15.71 16.64 -32.00
C GLY A 62 -15.66 15.74 -33.24
N LYS A 63 -15.75 16.34 -34.44
CA LYS A 63 -15.86 15.62 -35.73
C LYS A 63 -14.64 14.77 -36.07
N ASP A 64 -13.43 15.25 -35.83
CA ASP A 64 -12.18 14.54 -36.18
C ASP A 64 -12.11 13.15 -35.51
N SER A 65 -12.57 13.05 -34.26
CA SER A 65 -12.58 11.79 -33.49
C SER A 65 -13.57 10.77 -34.06
N SER A 66 -14.70 11.26 -34.61
CA SER A 66 -15.71 10.40 -35.23
C SER A 66 -15.23 9.84 -36.57
N GLU A 67 -14.48 10.64 -37.32
CA GLU A 67 -13.85 10.18 -38.56
C GLU A 67 -12.73 9.16 -38.32
N ASP A 68 -11.93 9.32 -37.26
CA ASP A 68 -10.90 8.36 -36.87
C ASP A 68 -11.53 6.99 -36.55
N LEU A 69 -12.62 6.97 -35.79
CA LEU A 69 -13.40 5.76 -35.52
C LEU A 69 -13.94 5.12 -36.80
N ASN A 70 -14.53 5.92 -37.69
CA ASN A 70 -15.07 5.44 -38.96
C ASN A 70 -13.98 4.86 -39.86
N TYR A 71 -12.79 5.47 -39.89
CA TYR A 71 -11.65 4.97 -40.64
C TYR A 71 -11.23 3.57 -40.18
N VAL A 72 -11.12 3.37 -38.85
CA VAL A 72 -10.79 2.06 -38.27
C VAL A 72 -11.91 1.05 -38.53
N ALA A 73 -13.17 1.44 -38.34
CA ALA A 73 -14.32 0.59 -38.60
C ALA A 73 -14.37 0.10 -40.06
N CYS A 74 -14.15 0.99 -41.02
CA CYS A 74 -14.07 0.66 -42.44
C CYS A 74 -12.90 -0.29 -42.75
N PHE A 75 -11.75 -0.10 -42.09
CA PHE A 75 -10.61 -1.00 -42.26
C PHE A 75 -10.93 -2.43 -41.78
N CYS A 76 -11.61 -2.53 -40.62
CA CYS A 76 -12.02 -3.80 -40.02
C CYS A 76 -13.08 -4.51 -40.86
N ALA A 77 -14.10 -3.78 -41.33
CA ALA A 77 -15.18 -4.31 -42.15
C ALA A 77 -14.68 -4.94 -43.46
N LYS A 78 -13.68 -4.33 -44.11
CA LYS A 78 -13.05 -4.86 -45.33
C LYS A 78 -12.29 -6.18 -45.13
N ARG A 79 -11.99 -6.54 -43.88
CA ARG A 79 -11.16 -7.71 -43.52
C ARG A 79 -11.87 -8.69 -42.61
N ASP A 80 -13.17 -8.51 -42.42
CA ASP A 80 -13.99 -9.35 -41.53
C ASP A 80 -13.44 -9.43 -40.10
N ILE A 81 -13.03 -8.28 -39.56
CA ILE A 81 -12.54 -8.14 -38.18
C ILE A 81 -13.62 -7.48 -37.34
N LEU A 82 -13.92 -8.04 -36.16
CA LEU A 82 -14.91 -7.48 -35.24
C LEU A 82 -14.45 -6.10 -34.75
N PHE A 83 -15.30 -5.08 -34.90
CA PHE A 83 -15.02 -3.72 -34.43
C PHE A 83 -15.90 -3.35 -33.23
N ILE A 84 -15.26 -2.91 -32.15
CA ILE A 84 -15.89 -2.49 -30.89
C ILE A 84 -15.56 -1.01 -30.65
N GLY A 85 -16.49 -0.14 -31.04
CA GLY A 85 -16.41 1.30 -30.76
C GLY A 85 -16.94 1.62 -29.36
N LYS A 86 -16.16 2.33 -28.56
CA LYS A 86 -16.56 2.82 -27.22
C LYS A 86 -16.42 4.33 -27.17
N LYS A 87 -17.48 5.02 -26.72
CA LYS A 87 -17.46 6.46 -26.48
C LYS A 87 -17.42 6.71 -24.98
N VAL A 88 -16.46 7.52 -24.52
CA VAL A 88 -16.28 7.84 -23.11
C VAL A 88 -16.15 9.35 -22.90
N ASP A 89 -16.77 9.88 -21.85
CA ASP A 89 -16.64 11.30 -21.50
C ASP A 89 -15.53 11.50 -20.47
N ALA A 90 -14.33 11.77 -20.98
CA ALA A 90 -13.16 12.02 -20.15
C ALA A 90 -13.26 13.32 -19.33
N ARG A 91 -14.01 14.34 -19.82
CA ARG A 91 -14.14 15.64 -19.13
C ARG A 91 -15.04 15.50 -17.91
N ALA A 92 -16.18 14.83 -18.06
CA ALA A 92 -17.09 14.56 -16.95
C ALA A 92 -16.38 13.76 -15.84
N TRP A 93 -15.63 12.72 -16.21
CA TRP A 93 -14.93 11.87 -15.24
C TRP A 93 -13.76 12.58 -14.55
N SER A 94 -12.98 13.37 -15.29
CA SER A 94 -11.89 14.21 -14.74
C SER A 94 -12.40 15.15 -13.64
N ARG A 95 -13.55 15.82 -13.87
CA ARG A 95 -14.18 16.71 -12.89
C ARG A 95 -14.68 15.94 -11.66
N ALA A 96 -15.34 14.80 -11.86
CA ALA A 96 -15.86 13.99 -10.76
C ALA A 96 -14.75 13.43 -9.85
N GLN A 97 -13.64 12.99 -10.44
CA GLN A 97 -12.53 12.37 -9.69
C GLN A 97 -11.43 13.36 -9.27
N LYS A 98 -11.53 14.64 -9.66
CA LYS A 98 -10.52 15.69 -9.42
C LYS A 98 -9.10 15.29 -9.87
N ILE A 99 -9.01 14.65 -11.04
CA ILE A 99 -7.75 14.22 -11.66
C ILE A 99 -7.53 14.93 -13.00
N SER A 100 -6.29 14.92 -13.51
CA SER A 100 -6.00 15.50 -14.82
C SER A 100 -6.76 14.79 -15.94
N LEU A 101 -7.09 15.55 -17.00
CA LEU A 101 -7.82 15.03 -18.16
C LEU A 101 -7.10 13.84 -18.83
N GLU A 102 -5.77 13.87 -18.90
CA GLU A 102 -4.96 12.77 -19.45
C GLU A 102 -5.08 11.50 -18.60
N THR A 103 -5.04 11.64 -17.27
CA THR A 103 -5.23 10.51 -16.34
C THR A 103 -6.64 9.94 -16.46
N ALA A 104 -7.64 10.83 -16.61
CA ALA A 104 -9.03 10.46 -16.81
C ALA A 104 -9.25 9.66 -18.10
N ALA A 105 -8.80 10.22 -19.23
CA ALA A 105 -8.89 9.58 -20.53
C ALA A 105 -8.17 8.23 -20.54
N ARG A 106 -6.99 8.14 -19.92
CA ARG A 106 -6.24 6.88 -19.81
C ARG A 106 -7.02 5.84 -19.00
N ALA A 107 -7.56 6.18 -17.84
CA ALA A 107 -8.30 5.24 -17.01
C ALA A 107 -9.57 4.72 -17.70
N LEU A 108 -10.35 5.60 -18.31
CA LEU A 108 -11.54 5.21 -19.08
C LEU A 108 -11.19 4.33 -20.28
N ARG A 109 -10.07 4.62 -20.97
CA ARG A 109 -9.56 3.77 -22.06
C ARG A 109 -9.28 2.35 -21.59
N TYR A 110 -8.55 2.19 -20.49
CA TYR A 110 -8.25 0.86 -19.95
C TYR A 110 -9.51 0.15 -19.44
N ARG A 111 -10.47 0.87 -18.86
CA ARG A 111 -11.77 0.29 -18.49
C ARG A 111 -12.52 -0.25 -19.71
N ALA A 112 -12.60 0.54 -20.79
CA ALA A 112 -13.22 0.12 -22.03
C ALA A 112 -12.54 -1.11 -22.65
N PHE A 113 -11.20 -1.19 -22.56
CA PHE A 113 -10.46 -2.38 -23.00
C PHE A 113 -10.79 -3.61 -22.15
N ALA A 114 -10.87 -3.48 -20.82
CA ALA A 114 -11.24 -4.60 -19.96
C ALA A 114 -12.63 -5.14 -20.30
N GLU A 115 -13.62 -4.26 -20.44
CA GLU A 115 -14.98 -4.64 -20.85
C GLU A 115 -15.02 -5.33 -22.22
N ALA A 116 -14.23 -4.83 -23.19
CA ALA A 116 -14.15 -5.42 -24.52
C ALA A 116 -13.43 -6.79 -24.51
N MET A 117 -12.41 -6.98 -23.67
CA MET A 117 -11.75 -8.27 -23.49
C MET A 117 -12.71 -9.31 -22.94
N ASP A 118 -13.51 -8.95 -21.94
CA ASP A 118 -14.49 -9.85 -21.35
C ASP A 118 -15.58 -10.24 -22.35
N THR A 119 -16.07 -9.28 -23.14
CA THR A 119 -17.13 -9.51 -24.14
C THR A 119 -16.66 -10.41 -25.29
N PHE A 120 -15.42 -10.22 -25.77
CA PHE A 120 -14.84 -11.01 -26.86
C PHE A 120 -14.18 -12.30 -26.37
N HIS A 121 -14.05 -12.50 -25.05
CA HIS A 121 -13.24 -13.54 -24.43
C HIS A 121 -11.80 -13.55 -24.96
N ALA A 122 -11.19 -12.37 -25.02
CA ALA A 122 -9.82 -12.21 -25.51
C ALA A 122 -8.79 -12.83 -24.55
N ASP A 123 -7.79 -13.50 -25.11
CA ASP A 123 -6.65 -14.03 -24.37
C ASP A 123 -5.64 -12.93 -24.03
N ALA A 124 -5.52 -11.92 -24.92
CA ALA A 124 -4.61 -10.79 -24.71
C ALA A 124 -5.12 -9.48 -25.33
N LEU A 125 -4.78 -8.37 -24.66
CA LEU A 125 -4.87 -7.02 -25.21
C LEU A 125 -3.54 -6.61 -25.84
N VAL A 126 -3.55 -6.25 -27.11
CA VAL A 126 -2.36 -5.83 -27.86
C VAL A 126 -2.38 -4.32 -28.07
N LEU A 127 -1.30 -3.63 -27.70
CA LEU A 127 -1.16 -2.17 -27.86
C LEU A 127 0.07 -1.79 -28.68
N ALA A 128 -0.07 -0.72 -29.46
CA ALA A 128 0.91 -0.26 -30.44
C ALA A 128 2.03 0.63 -29.87
N HIS A 129 2.48 0.36 -28.63
CA HIS A 129 3.63 1.09 -28.10
C HIS A 129 4.89 0.65 -28.84
N HIS A 130 5.72 1.62 -29.22
CA HIS A 130 6.93 1.36 -30.01
C HIS A 130 8.22 1.71 -29.26
N GLY A 131 9.38 1.33 -29.78
CA GLY A 131 10.67 1.51 -29.13
C GLY A 131 11.02 2.97 -28.83
N ASP A 132 10.56 3.93 -29.64
CA ASP A 132 10.76 5.35 -29.34
C ASP A 132 9.97 5.79 -28.08
N ASP A 133 8.78 5.23 -27.83
CA ASP A 133 8.01 5.49 -26.60
C ASP A 133 8.72 4.94 -25.37
N GLN A 134 9.47 3.86 -25.55
CA GLN A 134 10.25 3.23 -24.50
C GLN A 134 11.42 4.14 -24.08
N VAL A 135 12.18 4.64 -25.05
CA VAL A 135 13.27 5.60 -24.80
C VAL A 135 12.73 6.85 -24.10
N GLU A 136 11.65 7.44 -24.61
CA GLU A 136 10.98 8.60 -23.99
C GLU A 136 10.60 8.30 -22.54
N THR A 137 9.95 7.16 -22.29
CA THR A 137 9.45 6.80 -20.96
C THR A 137 10.59 6.58 -19.97
N MET A 138 11.64 5.84 -20.35
CA MET A 138 12.79 5.56 -19.49
C MET A 138 13.52 6.86 -19.12
N LEU A 139 13.80 7.73 -20.10
CA LEU A 139 14.47 9.02 -19.86
C LEU A 139 13.64 9.96 -19.00
N MET A 140 12.35 10.10 -19.28
CA MET A 140 11.45 10.92 -18.46
C MET A 140 11.39 10.43 -17.01
N ARG A 141 11.40 9.11 -16.79
CA ARG A 141 11.40 8.53 -15.44
C ARG A 141 12.75 8.68 -14.75
N ALA A 142 13.85 8.60 -15.47
CA ALA A 142 15.19 8.86 -14.96
C ALA A 142 15.32 10.31 -14.45
N VAL A 143 14.88 11.30 -15.24
CA VAL A 143 14.90 12.71 -14.81
C VAL A 143 14.01 12.98 -13.60
N ARG A 144 12.91 12.23 -13.45
CA ARG A 144 12.04 12.33 -12.26
C ARG A 144 12.62 11.63 -11.02
N GLY A 145 13.78 10.98 -11.11
CA GLY A 145 14.34 10.20 -10.01
C GLY A 145 13.53 8.96 -9.66
N THR A 146 12.78 8.40 -10.62
CA THR A 146 12.09 7.12 -10.42
C THR A 146 13.13 6.03 -10.17
N VAL A 147 12.86 5.10 -9.25
CA VAL A 147 13.77 4.00 -8.90
C VAL A 147 13.09 2.63 -9.05
N GLY A 148 13.90 1.57 -9.00
CA GLY A 148 13.44 0.18 -9.08
C GLY A 148 12.76 -0.15 -10.40
N ILE A 149 11.72 -1.00 -10.35
CA ILE A 149 10.95 -1.42 -11.52
C ILE A 149 10.34 -0.26 -12.31
N GLY A 150 10.10 0.88 -11.66
CA GLY A 150 9.65 2.09 -12.33
C GLY A 150 10.63 2.57 -13.40
N ARG A 151 11.94 2.31 -13.29
CA ARG A 151 12.92 2.73 -14.30
C ARG A 151 12.91 1.90 -15.58
N ALA A 152 12.38 0.68 -15.54
CA ALA A 152 12.30 -0.20 -16.71
C ALA A 152 11.38 0.34 -17.83
N GLY A 153 10.64 1.44 -17.60
CA GLY A 153 9.80 2.02 -18.63
C GLY A 153 8.53 1.22 -18.90
N ILE A 154 8.31 0.84 -20.15
CA ILE A 154 7.14 0.12 -20.66
C ILE A 154 7.49 -1.37 -20.72
N PRO A 155 6.83 -2.22 -19.91
CA PRO A 155 7.10 -3.65 -19.95
C PRO A 155 6.57 -4.27 -21.24
N VAL A 156 7.23 -5.31 -21.75
CA VAL A 156 6.80 -6.02 -22.96
C VAL A 156 5.42 -6.65 -22.77
N ARG A 157 5.23 -7.31 -21.63
CA ARG A 157 3.95 -7.86 -21.18
C ARG A 157 3.66 -7.49 -19.73
N ARG A 158 2.38 -7.46 -19.37
CA ARG A 158 1.95 -7.36 -17.97
C ARG A 158 0.55 -7.97 -17.77
N PRO A 159 0.21 -8.41 -16.55
CA PRO A 159 -1.15 -8.81 -16.21
C PRO A 159 -2.13 -7.66 -16.45
N PHE A 160 -3.28 -7.97 -17.04
CA PHE A 160 -4.35 -7.00 -17.30
C PHE A 160 -5.70 -7.72 -17.39
N ALA A 161 -6.71 -7.26 -16.65
CA ALA A 161 -8.07 -7.82 -16.65
C ALA A 161 -8.13 -9.36 -16.49
N GLY A 162 -7.27 -9.94 -15.62
CA GLY A 162 -7.20 -11.40 -15.43
C GLY A 162 -6.61 -12.19 -16.62
N ARG A 163 -6.00 -11.49 -17.57
CA ARG A 163 -5.34 -11.96 -18.79
C ARG A 163 -4.01 -11.21 -18.97
N GLU A 164 -3.54 -11.08 -20.20
CA GLU A 164 -2.32 -10.34 -20.53
C GLU A 164 -2.55 -9.08 -21.36
N LEU A 165 -1.66 -8.10 -21.20
CA LEU A 165 -1.48 -6.99 -22.11
C LEU A 165 -0.07 -7.07 -22.69
N VAL A 166 0.04 -7.13 -24.02
CA VAL A 166 1.29 -7.28 -24.77
C VAL A 166 1.55 -6.12 -25.72
N ARG A 167 2.82 -5.87 -26.03
CA ARG A 167 3.29 -4.73 -26.83
C ARG A 167 4.36 -5.15 -27.86
N PRO A 168 3.94 -5.78 -28.97
CA PRO A 168 4.88 -6.40 -29.92
C PRO A 168 5.68 -5.38 -30.76
N LEU A 169 5.24 -4.12 -30.84
CA LEU A 169 5.93 -3.09 -31.63
C LEU A 169 7.08 -2.39 -30.89
N LEU A 170 7.41 -2.80 -29.65
CA LEU A 170 8.53 -2.21 -28.89
C LEU A 170 9.89 -2.38 -29.58
N SER A 171 10.01 -3.33 -30.50
CA SER A 171 11.20 -3.52 -31.34
C SER A 171 11.28 -2.58 -32.54
N GLN A 172 10.26 -1.75 -32.81
CA GLN A 172 10.18 -0.87 -33.97
C GLN A 172 10.33 0.60 -33.59
N THR A 173 10.77 1.42 -34.54
CA THR A 173 10.72 2.89 -34.40
C THR A 173 9.45 3.46 -35.01
N LYS A 174 9.07 4.66 -34.59
CA LYS A 174 7.92 5.37 -35.19
C LYS A 174 8.09 5.56 -36.71
N ARG A 175 9.31 5.90 -37.14
CA ARG A 175 9.65 6.04 -38.56
C ARG A 175 9.48 4.74 -39.34
N ASP A 176 9.75 3.59 -38.73
CA ASP A 176 9.58 2.29 -39.40
C ASP A 176 8.10 1.96 -39.57
N LEU A 177 7.29 2.25 -38.54
CA LEU A 177 5.84 2.08 -38.58
C LEU A 177 5.17 3.01 -39.60
N GLU A 178 5.58 4.28 -39.66
CA GLU A 178 5.11 5.24 -40.67
C GLU A 178 5.43 4.77 -42.09
N ARG A 179 6.66 4.27 -42.33
CA ARG A 179 7.04 3.70 -43.64
C ARG A 179 6.24 2.45 -43.98
N TYR A 180 6.02 1.57 -43.01
CA TYR A 180 5.22 0.36 -43.19
C TYR A 180 3.77 0.68 -43.52
N CYS A 181 3.16 1.66 -42.85
CA CYS A 181 1.84 2.17 -43.18
C CYS A 181 1.78 2.76 -44.59
N ALA A 182 2.73 3.63 -44.95
CA ALA A 182 2.79 4.26 -46.25
C ALA A 182 2.92 3.24 -47.40
N ALA A 183 3.78 2.23 -47.23
CA ALA A 183 3.97 1.16 -48.21
C ALA A 183 2.70 0.33 -48.44
N ASN A 184 1.79 0.27 -47.46
CA ASN A 184 0.54 -0.47 -47.52
C ASN A 184 -0.70 0.44 -47.74
N GLY A 185 -0.49 1.68 -48.18
CA GLY A 185 -1.57 2.62 -48.50
C GLY A 185 -2.38 3.10 -47.30
N ILE A 186 -1.85 2.99 -46.08
CA ILE A 186 -2.48 3.49 -44.86
C ILE A 186 -2.13 4.97 -44.70
N VAL A 187 -3.15 5.83 -44.88
CA VAL A 187 -3.03 7.27 -44.64
C VAL A 187 -3.10 7.53 -43.15
N SER A 188 -1.95 7.82 -42.56
CA SER A 188 -1.85 8.13 -41.13
C SER A 188 -2.33 9.55 -40.85
N ARG A 189 -3.22 9.71 -39.88
CA ARG A 189 -3.69 11.03 -39.44
C ARG A 189 -2.70 11.61 -38.43
N ASN A 190 -2.14 12.78 -38.74
CA ASN A 190 -1.20 13.49 -37.88
C ASN A 190 -1.94 14.45 -36.96
N ASP A 191 -1.72 14.29 -35.66
CA ASP A 191 -2.28 15.16 -34.64
C ASP A 191 -1.44 16.46 -34.49
N PRO A 192 -2.02 17.66 -34.71
CA PRO A 192 -1.31 18.93 -34.60
C PRO A 192 -0.74 19.18 -33.19
N SER A 193 -1.35 18.62 -32.14
CA SER A 193 -0.85 18.79 -30.76
C SER A 193 0.50 18.14 -30.52
N ASN A 194 0.93 17.20 -31.37
CA ASN A 194 2.27 16.62 -31.34
C ASN A 194 3.37 17.65 -31.66
N GLN A 195 3.01 18.79 -32.24
CA GLN A 195 3.94 19.88 -32.55
C GLN A 195 4.10 20.89 -31.40
N SER A 196 3.39 20.72 -30.28
CA SER A 196 3.55 21.61 -29.11
C SER A 196 4.73 21.19 -28.22
N ASP A 197 5.44 22.15 -27.62
CA ASP A 197 6.49 21.90 -26.62
C ASP A 197 6.01 21.99 -25.17
N VAL A 198 4.71 22.22 -24.95
CA VAL A 198 4.11 22.32 -23.62
C VAL A 198 4.33 21.03 -22.82
N HIS A 199 4.11 19.87 -23.46
CA HIS A 199 4.25 18.57 -22.82
C HIS A 199 5.71 18.10 -22.77
N THR A 200 6.17 17.67 -21.59
CA THR A 200 7.53 17.14 -21.38
C THR A 200 7.88 16.05 -22.39
N ARG A 201 6.94 15.13 -22.66
CA ARG A 201 7.15 14.04 -23.61
C ARG A 201 7.48 14.53 -25.02
N ASN A 202 6.81 15.58 -25.49
CA ASN A 202 7.06 16.15 -26.81
C ASN A 202 8.48 16.75 -26.89
N ARG A 203 8.97 17.38 -25.81
CA ARG A 203 10.34 17.90 -25.76
C ARG A 203 11.39 16.78 -25.83
N PHE A 204 11.19 15.67 -25.11
CA PHE A 204 12.07 14.50 -25.23
C PHE A 204 12.08 13.94 -26.66
N ARG A 205 10.90 13.80 -27.27
CA ARG A 205 10.76 13.32 -28.65
C ARG A 205 11.43 14.22 -29.69
N LYS A 206 11.33 15.55 -29.54
CA LYS A 206 11.85 16.52 -30.52
C LYS A 206 13.34 16.81 -30.36
N TYR A 207 13.84 16.89 -29.13
CA TYR A 207 15.19 17.40 -28.88
C TYR A 207 16.16 16.32 -28.41
N VAL A 208 15.70 15.34 -27.61
CA VAL A 208 16.58 14.34 -26.99
C VAL A 208 16.69 13.08 -27.85
N LEU A 209 15.56 12.53 -28.28
CA LEU A 209 15.54 11.29 -29.06
C LEU A 209 16.30 11.40 -30.40
N PRO A 210 16.20 12.50 -31.17
CA PRO A 210 16.95 12.61 -32.43
C PRO A 210 18.46 12.68 -32.21
N PHE A 211 18.92 13.32 -31.14
CA PHE A 211 20.32 13.31 -30.75
C PHE A 211 20.79 11.87 -30.46
N LEU A 212 20.06 11.12 -29.64
CA LEU A 212 20.39 9.72 -29.35
C LEU A 212 20.38 8.81 -30.59
N LYS A 213 19.46 9.06 -31.53
CA LYS A 213 19.42 8.32 -32.80
C LYS A 213 20.59 8.64 -33.73
N LYS A 214 21.19 9.84 -33.63
CA LYS A 214 22.42 10.18 -34.34
C LYS A 214 23.61 9.40 -33.77
N GLU A 215 23.70 9.29 -32.45
CA GLU A 215 24.73 8.49 -31.77
C GLU A 215 24.58 6.99 -32.06
N ASN A 216 23.35 6.48 -32.01
CA ASN A 216 23.05 5.09 -32.32
C ASN A 216 21.67 4.95 -32.98
N PRO A 217 21.60 4.65 -34.28
CA PRO A 217 20.32 4.47 -34.99
C PRO A 217 19.42 3.38 -34.37
N LYS A 218 20.02 2.39 -33.67
CA LYS A 218 19.33 1.29 -32.99
C LYS A 218 19.20 1.50 -31.48
N VAL A 219 19.27 2.75 -31.00
CA VAL A 219 19.18 3.08 -29.56
C VAL A 219 17.92 2.52 -28.88
N HIS A 220 16.79 2.51 -29.58
CA HIS A 220 15.54 1.96 -29.06
C HIS A 220 15.67 0.47 -28.64
N LEU A 221 16.42 -0.33 -29.40
CA LEU A 221 16.70 -1.74 -29.04
C LEU A 221 17.59 -1.85 -27.80
N LYS A 222 18.52 -0.89 -27.60
CA LYS A 222 19.40 -0.88 -26.42
C LYS A 222 18.63 -0.51 -25.15
N PHE A 223 17.72 0.45 -25.23
CA PHE A 223 16.80 0.79 -24.14
C PHE A 223 15.81 -0.34 -23.86
N GLN A 224 15.35 -1.04 -24.90
CA GLN A 224 14.48 -2.22 -24.73
C GLN A 224 15.23 -3.36 -24.00
N TYR A 225 16.45 -3.66 -24.42
CA TYR A 225 17.32 -4.62 -23.73
C TYR A 225 17.60 -4.23 -22.27
N GLU A 226 17.93 -2.95 -22.00
CA GLU A 226 18.15 -2.45 -20.64
C GLU A 226 16.88 -2.59 -19.77
N SER A 227 15.71 -2.31 -20.32
CA SER A 227 14.41 -2.49 -19.65
C SER A 227 14.16 -3.93 -19.22
N GLU A 228 14.42 -4.89 -20.10
CA GLU A 228 14.27 -6.31 -19.82
C GLU A 228 15.22 -6.75 -18.70
N ARG A 229 16.51 -6.35 -18.76
CA ARG A 229 17.48 -6.63 -17.70
C ARG A 229 17.08 -6.02 -16.35
N ILE A 230 16.65 -4.76 -16.32
CA ILE A 230 16.15 -4.13 -15.09
C ILE A 230 14.94 -4.91 -14.55
N THR A 231 14.04 -5.35 -15.42
CA THR A 231 12.84 -6.08 -15.00
C THR A 231 13.19 -7.43 -14.37
N GLU A 232 14.13 -8.17 -14.96
CA GLU A 232 14.61 -9.45 -14.44
C GLU A 232 15.32 -9.29 -13.09
N ASP A 233 16.24 -8.33 -12.99
CA ASP A 233 16.97 -8.03 -11.75
C ASP A 233 16.01 -7.61 -10.63
N GLU A 234 15.04 -6.74 -10.94
CA GLU A 234 14.04 -6.31 -9.96
C GLU A 234 13.13 -7.46 -9.53
N SER A 235 12.80 -8.40 -10.42
CA SER A 235 12.03 -9.59 -10.05
C SER A 235 12.79 -10.43 -9.03
N LEU A 236 14.06 -10.74 -9.31
CA LEU A 236 14.91 -11.51 -8.40
C LEU A 236 15.07 -10.80 -7.05
N LEU A 237 15.39 -9.50 -7.05
CA LEU A 237 15.57 -8.73 -5.82
C LEU A 237 14.29 -8.63 -5.00
N ASN A 238 13.12 -8.58 -5.65
CA ASN A 238 11.83 -8.61 -4.97
C ASN A 238 11.57 -9.96 -4.29
N ASP A 239 11.92 -11.07 -4.94
CA ASP A 239 11.75 -12.42 -4.37
C ASP A 239 12.73 -12.67 -3.22
N LEU A 240 13.98 -12.23 -3.34
CA LEU A 240 14.94 -12.22 -2.24
C LEU A 240 14.42 -11.37 -1.06
N ALA A 241 13.86 -10.19 -1.33
CA ALA A 241 13.30 -9.33 -0.29
C ALA A 241 12.09 -9.98 0.40
N LYS A 242 11.19 -10.65 -0.33
CA LYS A 242 10.09 -11.43 0.26
C LYS A 242 10.60 -12.56 1.16
N SER A 243 11.69 -13.23 0.76
CA SER A 243 12.32 -14.27 1.57
C SER A 243 12.90 -13.68 2.86
N GLN A 244 13.66 -12.59 2.78
CA GLN A 244 14.21 -11.90 3.94
C GLN A 244 13.13 -11.29 4.85
N LEU A 245 12.02 -10.83 4.28
CA LEU A 245 10.91 -10.32 5.09
C LEU A 245 10.41 -11.40 6.06
N LYS A 246 10.37 -12.69 5.65
CA LYS A 246 9.95 -13.78 6.54
C LYS A 246 10.87 -13.94 7.75
N SER A 247 12.19 -13.85 7.57
CA SER A 247 13.17 -14.00 8.67
C SER A 247 13.24 -12.78 9.60
N VAL A 248 12.89 -11.61 9.08
CA VAL A 248 12.88 -10.35 9.85
C VAL A 248 11.56 -10.15 10.62
N THR A 249 10.48 -10.78 10.19
CA THR A 249 9.14 -10.59 10.79
C THR A 249 9.02 -11.31 12.13
N LEU A 250 8.80 -10.54 13.20
CA LEU A 250 8.45 -11.08 14.51
C LEU A 250 6.93 -11.29 14.65
N LYS A 251 6.13 -10.37 14.10
CA LYS A 251 4.68 -10.44 14.16
C LYS A 251 4.04 -9.73 12.96
N LYS A 252 3.02 -10.36 12.37
CA LYS A 252 2.24 -9.80 11.27
C LYS A 252 0.76 -9.78 11.62
N GLN A 253 0.13 -8.61 11.56
CA GLN A 253 -1.31 -8.41 11.72
C GLN A 253 -1.82 -7.47 10.61
N LYS A 254 -3.14 -7.37 10.45
CA LYS A 254 -3.76 -6.56 9.38
C LYS A 254 -3.29 -5.09 9.41
N SER A 255 -3.16 -4.50 10.60
CA SER A 255 -2.84 -3.07 10.78
C SER A 255 -1.47 -2.80 11.37
N ILE A 256 -0.73 -3.84 11.76
CA ILE A 256 0.54 -3.73 12.49
C ILE A 256 1.52 -4.80 11.99
N TYR A 257 2.77 -4.39 11.86
CA TYR A 257 3.91 -5.23 11.55
C TYR A 257 5.00 -5.03 12.63
N ALA A 258 5.55 -6.10 13.17
CA ALA A 258 6.70 -6.05 14.08
C ALA A 258 7.91 -6.74 13.44
N LEU A 259 9.04 -6.03 13.41
CA LEU A 259 10.28 -6.42 12.76
C LEU A 259 11.41 -6.51 13.78
N SER A 260 12.28 -7.50 13.64
CA SER A 260 13.56 -7.57 14.34
C SER A 260 14.53 -6.58 13.70
N ILE A 261 14.99 -5.59 14.47
CA ILE A 261 15.96 -4.59 14.02
C ILE A 261 17.30 -5.26 13.69
N PRO A 262 17.89 -6.12 14.56
CA PRO A 262 19.14 -6.80 14.24
C PRO A 262 19.07 -7.61 12.94
N ASN A 263 17.99 -8.40 12.75
CA ASN A 263 17.84 -9.20 11.55
C ASN A 263 17.66 -8.32 10.31
N LEU A 264 16.91 -7.21 10.42
CA LEU A 264 16.75 -6.28 9.30
C LEU A 264 18.08 -5.62 8.93
N LEU A 265 18.86 -5.16 9.91
CA LEU A 265 20.12 -4.46 9.67
C LEU A 265 21.23 -5.40 9.18
N ALA A 266 21.16 -6.70 9.50
CA ALA A 266 22.08 -7.71 8.98
C ALA A 266 21.84 -8.04 7.49
N VAL A 267 20.64 -7.76 6.97
CA VAL A 267 20.32 -7.96 5.55
C VAL A 267 21.03 -6.90 4.69
N HIS A 268 21.41 -7.25 3.46
CA HIS A 268 22.04 -6.33 2.52
C HIS A 268 21.20 -5.04 2.31
N PRO A 269 21.80 -3.83 2.28
CA PRO A 269 21.05 -2.56 2.23
C PRO A 269 20.01 -2.45 1.09
N ALA A 270 20.31 -3.04 -0.08
CA ALA A 270 19.38 -3.07 -1.20
C ALA A 270 18.09 -3.86 -0.91
N LEU A 271 18.19 -4.90 -0.08
CA LEU A 271 17.05 -5.71 0.37
C LEU A 271 16.37 -5.05 1.57
N GLN A 272 17.09 -4.36 2.46
CA GLN A 272 16.47 -3.59 3.55
C GLN A 272 15.41 -2.61 3.04
N ARG A 273 15.76 -1.79 2.03
CA ARG A 273 14.83 -0.85 1.38
C ARG A 273 13.59 -1.54 0.81
N ARG A 274 13.78 -2.68 0.14
CA ARG A 274 12.69 -3.46 -0.47
C ARG A 274 11.81 -4.12 0.59
N THR A 275 12.40 -4.69 1.63
CA THR A 275 11.69 -5.28 2.77
C THR A 275 10.79 -4.24 3.44
N ILE A 276 11.32 -3.04 3.72
CA ILE A 276 10.52 -1.93 4.27
C ILE A 276 9.43 -1.53 3.28
N HIS A 277 9.75 -1.36 2.00
CA HIS A 277 8.77 -1.01 0.97
C HIS A 277 7.59 -2.00 0.94
N LEU A 278 7.87 -3.32 1.01
CA LEU A 278 6.84 -4.37 1.06
C LEU A 278 5.95 -4.26 2.31
N VAL A 279 6.54 -3.98 3.48
CA VAL A 279 5.78 -3.77 4.73
C VAL A 279 4.85 -2.57 4.62
N LEU A 280 5.37 -1.43 4.12
CA LEU A 280 4.57 -0.21 3.97
C LEU A 280 3.43 -0.41 2.97
N CYS A 281 3.70 -1.02 1.81
CA CYS A 281 2.67 -1.37 0.84
C CYS A 281 1.57 -2.24 1.47
N TYR A 282 1.95 -3.29 2.20
CA TYR A 282 0.99 -4.16 2.88
C TYR A 282 0.09 -3.40 3.86
N LEU A 283 0.67 -2.51 4.68
CA LEU A 283 -0.09 -1.76 5.69
C LEU A 283 -1.06 -0.76 5.06
N TYR A 284 -0.64 -0.01 4.03
CA TYR A 284 -1.55 0.90 3.32
C TYR A 284 -2.68 0.14 2.60
N THR A 285 -2.35 -0.92 1.85
CA THR A 285 -3.35 -1.67 1.07
C THR A 285 -4.39 -2.35 1.96
N ASN A 286 -4.00 -2.84 3.14
CA ASN A 286 -4.97 -3.40 4.11
C ASN A 286 -5.95 -2.37 4.67
N GLN A 287 -5.58 -1.08 4.69
CA GLN A 287 -6.48 0.03 5.04
C GLN A 287 -7.22 0.57 3.82
N GLN A 288 -7.17 -0.11 2.67
CA GLN A 288 -7.73 0.36 1.40
C GLN A 288 -7.15 1.71 0.93
N LEU A 289 -5.94 2.04 1.39
CA LEU A 289 -5.21 3.23 0.99
C LEU A 289 -4.22 2.89 -0.12
N GLN A 290 -4.02 3.83 -1.04
CA GLN A 290 -2.90 3.76 -1.97
C GLN A 290 -1.59 3.99 -1.19
N PRO A 291 -0.50 3.26 -1.49
CA PRO A 291 0.78 3.49 -0.85
C PRO A 291 1.24 4.95 -1.02
N MET A 292 1.42 5.66 0.10
CA MET A 292 1.77 7.09 0.11
C MET A 292 3.26 7.34 0.34
N HIS A 293 4.03 6.30 0.67
CA HIS A 293 5.44 6.43 0.99
C HIS A 293 6.29 6.65 -0.27
N GLN A 294 7.15 7.65 -0.18
CA GLN A 294 8.24 7.94 -1.12
C GLN A 294 9.59 7.40 -0.62
N PRO A 295 10.63 7.32 -1.47
CA PRO A 295 11.96 6.84 -1.08
C PRO A 295 12.54 7.52 0.16
N ILE A 296 12.33 8.83 0.32
CA ILE A 296 12.78 9.58 1.49
C ILE A 296 12.25 9.04 2.83
N HIS A 297 11.04 8.47 2.84
CA HIS A 297 10.46 7.88 4.04
C HIS A 297 11.10 6.54 4.38
N ILE A 298 11.49 5.75 3.36
CA ILE A 298 12.21 4.49 3.55
C ILE A 298 13.60 4.79 4.10
N GLU A 299 14.31 5.75 3.50
CA GLU A 299 15.63 6.16 3.97
C GLU A 299 15.57 6.75 5.39
N GLY A 300 14.58 7.61 5.65
CA GLY A 300 14.37 8.18 6.98
C GLY A 300 14.10 7.11 8.04
N LEU A 301 13.32 6.07 7.71
CA LEU A 301 13.12 4.93 8.61
C LEU A 301 14.41 4.14 8.82
N LEU A 302 15.18 3.85 7.77
CA LEU A 302 16.46 3.16 7.90
C LEU A 302 17.46 3.94 8.75
N GLN A 303 17.57 5.26 8.55
CA GLN A 303 18.40 6.13 9.38
C GLN A 303 17.95 6.12 10.83
N PHE A 304 16.64 6.17 11.08
CA PHE A 304 16.07 6.08 12.41
C PHE A 304 16.40 4.76 13.11
N LEU A 305 16.41 3.64 12.37
CA LEU A 305 16.81 2.33 12.91
C LEU A 305 18.32 2.21 13.15
N HIS A 306 19.17 2.76 12.27
CA HIS A 306 20.63 2.75 12.44
C HIS A 306 21.11 3.65 13.58
N ALA A 307 20.33 4.64 14.01
CA ALA A 307 20.70 5.54 15.10
C ALA A 307 20.86 4.83 16.48
N GLY A 308 20.50 3.55 16.59
CA GLY A 308 20.76 2.72 17.78
C GLY A 308 20.01 3.16 19.04
N ARG A 309 18.92 3.95 18.90
CA ARG A 309 18.14 4.44 20.03
C ARG A 309 17.34 3.28 20.64
N SER A 310 17.41 3.11 21.96
CA SER A 310 16.64 2.09 22.70
C SER A 310 15.13 2.32 22.64
N SER A 311 14.69 3.54 22.32
CA SER A 311 13.28 3.84 22.04
C SER A 311 13.08 5.11 21.24
N GLY A 312 11.99 5.16 20.47
CA GLY A 312 11.59 6.35 19.73
C GLY A 312 10.38 6.08 18.83
N ASN A 313 9.84 7.13 18.23
CA ASN A 313 8.80 7.04 17.22
C ASN A 313 9.15 7.90 16.00
N MET A 314 8.64 7.49 14.85
CA MET A 314 8.71 8.21 13.59
C MET A 314 7.34 8.13 12.92
N THR A 315 6.82 9.28 12.49
CA THR A 315 5.57 9.36 11.74
C THR A 315 5.87 9.21 10.25
N LEU A 316 5.06 8.40 9.58
CA LEU A 316 5.05 8.17 8.14
C LEU A 316 3.74 8.75 7.55
N PRO A 317 3.69 8.98 6.22
CA PRO A 317 2.51 9.56 5.58
C PRO A 317 1.21 8.81 5.89
N GLY A 318 0.08 9.52 5.89
CA GLY A 318 -1.24 8.91 6.11
C GLY A 318 -1.50 8.45 7.55
N GLY A 319 -0.71 8.88 8.53
CA GLY A 319 -0.92 8.54 9.95
C GLY A 319 -0.28 7.21 10.39
N LEU A 320 0.52 6.60 9.52
CA LEU A 320 1.29 5.41 9.87
C LEU A 320 2.43 5.79 10.84
N THR A 321 2.70 4.97 11.85
CA THR A 321 3.76 5.24 12.84
C THR A 321 4.71 4.04 12.93
N ALA A 322 6.01 4.32 12.92
CA ALA A 322 7.05 3.37 13.30
C ALA A 322 7.53 3.67 14.73
N SER A 323 7.53 2.68 15.60
CA SER A 323 7.97 2.79 16.99
C SER A 323 9.03 1.75 17.30
N VAL A 324 10.17 2.19 17.81
CA VAL A 324 11.27 1.33 18.26
C VAL A 324 11.16 1.10 19.76
N SER A 325 11.31 -0.15 20.17
CA SER A 325 11.45 -0.58 21.56
C SER A 325 12.53 -1.66 21.61
N TYR A 326 13.70 -1.30 22.16
CA TYR A 326 14.90 -2.14 22.16
C TYR A 326 15.24 -2.61 20.74
N GLU A 327 15.24 -3.92 20.50
CA GLU A 327 15.60 -4.56 19.23
C GLU A 327 14.40 -4.77 18.29
N THR A 328 13.22 -4.26 18.64
CA THR A 328 12.00 -4.41 17.85
C THR A 328 11.52 -3.08 17.28
N CYS A 329 11.19 -3.08 15.98
CA CYS A 329 10.49 -1.99 15.32
C CYS A 329 9.06 -2.42 14.99
N MET A 330 8.08 -1.72 15.57
CA MET A 330 6.67 -1.90 15.28
C MET A 330 6.18 -0.79 14.36
N ILE A 331 5.57 -1.15 13.23
CA ILE A 331 5.05 -0.22 12.22
C ILE A 331 3.55 -0.48 12.06
N GLY A 332 2.71 0.55 12.18
CA GLY A 332 1.28 0.39 12.04
C GLY A 332 0.48 1.67 12.23
N PHE A 333 -0.82 1.58 12.01
CA PHE A 333 -1.78 2.63 12.37
C PHE A 333 -2.08 2.49 13.86
N LEU A 334 -1.23 3.10 14.67
CA LEU A 334 -1.37 3.09 16.12
C LEU A 334 -2.38 4.17 16.53
N PRO A 335 -3.29 3.91 17.49
CA PRO A 335 -4.19 4.94 18.00
C PRO A 335 -3.41 6.14 18.53
N THR A 336 -3.83 7.35 18.18
CA THR A 336 -3.29 8.61 18.73
C THR A 336 -3.62 8.76 20.21
N GLU A 337 -2.81 9.56 20.91
CA GLU A 337 -2.83 9.69 22.38
C GLU A 337 -4.18 10.14 22.97
N ASP A 338 -5.00 10.85 22.18
CA ASP A 338 -6.27 11.46 22.64
C ASP A 338 -7.44 10.48 22.79
N GLU A 339 -7.46 9.36 22.04
CA GLU A 339 -8.52 8.35 22.19
C GLU A 339 -8.32 7.46 23.44
N VAL A 340 -7.12 7.45 24.02
CA VAL A 340 -6.71 6.50 25.07
C VAL A 340 -7.09 6.95 26.49
N SER A 341 -7.59 8.19 26.65
CA SER A 341 -7.73 8.87 27.97
C SER A 341 -9.17 9.02 28.49
N LYS A 342 -10.22 8.62 27.73
CA LYS A 342 -11.60 8.77 28.22
C LYS A 342 -11.87 7.79 29.38
N PRO A 343 -12.21 8.28 30.59
CA PRO A 343 -12.48 7.43 31.73
C PRO A 343 -13.75 6.62 31.52
N ILE A 344 -13.70 5.31 31.75
CA ILE A 344 -14.84 4.39 31.70
C ILE A 344 -15.39 4.26 33.12
N LYS A 345 -16.69 4.50 33.32
CA LYS A 345 -17.35 4.30 34.61
C LYS A 345 -17.39 2.79 34.94
N LEU A 346 -16.93 2.41 36.14
CA LEU A 346 -17.01 1.04 36.63
C LEU A 346 -18.46 0.70 37.03
N SER A 347 -18.93 -0.46 36.59
CA SER A 347 -20.19 -1.06 37.04
C SER A 347 -19.93 -1.83 38.33
N ILE A 348 -20.66 -1.51 39.40
CA ILE A 348 -20.55 -2.14 40.72
C ILE A 348 -21.99 -2.36 41.25
N PRO A 349 -22.45 -3.60 41.44
CA PRO A 349 -21.81 -4.85 41.00
C PRO A 349 -21.82 -5.01 39.46
N GLY A 350 -20.96 -5.88 38.94
CA GLY A 350 -20.94 -6.25 37.52
C GLY A 350 -19.55 -6.26 36.88
N GLN A 351 -19.52 -6.43 35.57
CA GLN A 351 -18.29 -6.49 34.78
C GLN A 351 -18.09 -5.20 33.96
N THR A 352 -16.84 -4.74 33.87
CA THR A 352 -16.45 -3.59 33.06
C THR A 352 -15.26 -3.95 32.18
N ASN A 353 -15.47 -3.90 30.86
CA ASN A 353 -14.43 -4.19 29.88
C ASN A 353 -13.51 -2.98 29.69
N CYS A 354 -12.20 -3.22 29.70
CA CYS A 354 -11.20 -2.22 29.33
C CYS A 354 -10.22 -2.80 28.29
N ARG A 355 -9.36 -1.95 27.72
CA ARG A 355 -8.46 -2.35 26.63
C ARG A 355 -7.37 -3.36 27.03
N SER A 356 -7.19 -3.59 28.32
CA SER A 356 -6.12 -4.40 28.89
C SER A 356 -6.63 -5.62 29.65
N GLY A 357 -7.96 -5.75 29.81
CA GLY A 357 -8.59 -6.83 30.55
C GLY A 357 -10.02 -6.51 30.96
N ILE A 358 -10.55 -7.32 31.87
CA ILE A 358 -11.90 -7.21 32.42
C ILE A 358 -11.79 -6.91 33.91
N PHE A 359 -12.58 -5.95 34.38
CA PHE A 359 -12.80 -5.75 35.81
C PHE A 359 -14.10 -6.42 36.23
N GLU A 360 -14.03 -7.25 37.27
CA GLU A 360 -15.19 -7.82 37.95
C GLU A 360 -15.34 -7.12 39.29
N ALA A 361 -16.54 -6.62 39.58
CA ALA A 361 -16.87 -5.92 40.80
C ALA A 361 -18.04 -6.60 41.51
N ASP A 362 -17.82 -7.01 42.75
CA ASP A 362 -18.84 -7.64 43.59
C ASP A 362 -18.92 -6.93 44.95
N THR A 363 -20.11 -6.94 45.55
CA THR A 363 -20.32 -6.56 46.94
C THR A 363 -20.13 -7.77 47.84
N LEU A 364 -19.33 -7.61 48.90
CA LEU A 364 -19.00 -8.64 49.88
C LEU A 364 -19.51 -8.24 51.27
N THR A 365 -19.96 -9.22 52.04
CA THR A 365 -20.20 -9.07 53.47
C THR A 365 -18.95 -9.43 54.28
N ILE A 366 -18.92 -9.05 55.56
CA ILE A 366 -17.81 -9.31 56.49
C ILE A 366 -17.39 -10.78 56.56
N ASP A 367 -18.34 -11.72 56.46
CA ASP A 367 -18.07 -13.15 56.56
C ASP A 367 -17.23 -13.67 55.38
N PHE A 368 -17.44 -13.11 54.19
CA PHE A 368 -16.64 -13.42 53.00
C PHE A 368 -15.28 -12.71 52.98
N LEU A 369 -15.13 -11.59 53.71
CA LEU A 369 -13.86 -10.88 53.82
C LEU A 369 -12.77 -11.76 54.49
N LYS A 370 -13.16 -12.56 55.50
CA LYS A 370 -12.25 -13.45 56.25
C LYS A 370 -11.65 -14.57 55.40
N HIS A 371 -12.31 -14.95 54.31
CA HIS A 371 -11.94 -16.07 53.45
C HIS A 371 -11.42 -15.65 52.06
N CYS A 372 -11.32 -14.34 51.78
CA CYS A 372 -10.90 -13.85 50.48
C CYS A 372 -9.36 -13.85 50.33
N ALA A 373 -8.85 -14.59 49.34
CA ALA A 373 -7.46 -14.46 48.91
C ALA A 373 -7.23 -13.07 48.25
N THR A 374 -6.24 -12.32 48.73
CA THR A 374 -5.94 -10.96 48.25
C THR A 374 -4.60 -10.90 47.51
N ASP A 375 -4.57 -11.35 46.26
CA ASP A 375 -3.41 -11.23 45.37
C ASP A 375 -3.34 -9.85 44.68
N ALA A 376 -2.26 -9.58 43.95
CA ALA A 376 -2.06 -8.29 43.27
C ALA A 376 -3.12 -7.99 42.18
N SER A 377 -3.93 -8.99 41.79
CA SER A 377 -5.05 -8.85 40.86
C SER A 377 -6.35 -8.39 41.53
N CYS A 378 -6.35 -8.21 42.85
CA CYS A 378 -7.53 -7.82 43.62
C CYS A 378 -7.32 -6.53 44.45
N LEU A 379 -8.38 -5.71 44.54
CA LEU A 379 -8.54 -4.61 45.49
C LEU A 379 -9.86 -4.80 46.25
N ILE A 380 -9.81 -4.73 47.58
CA ILE A 380 -11.01 -4.72 48.43
C ILE A 380 -10.97 -3.41 49.22
N PHE A 381 -12.10 -2.70 49.26
CA PHE A 381 -12.21 -1.44 49.99
C PHE A 381 -13.61 -1.23 50.55
N ASP A 382 -13.68 -0.34 51.53
CA ASP A 382 -14.91 0.16 52.11
C ASP A 382 -15.47 1.30 51.25
N PRO A 383 -16.71 1.21 50.73
CA PRO A 383 -17.32 2.26 49.91
C PRO A 383 -17.31 3.65 50.56
N GLU A 384 -17.37 3.75 51.90
CA GLU A 384 -17.38 5.02 52.62
C GLU A 384 -16.05 5.77 52.55
N VAL A 385 -14.94 5.06 52.30
CA VAL A 385 -13.59 5.63 52.25
C VAL A 385 -13.26 6.21 50.86
N VAL A 386 -14.14 6.01 49.87
CA VAL A 386 -13.92 6.42 48.47
C VAL A 386 -15.09 7.25 47.95
N SER A 387 -14.81 8.16 47.01
CA SER A 387 -15.86 8.94 46.35
C SER A 387 -16.36 8.23 45.09
N LEU A 388 -17.58 7.70 45.12
CA LEU A 388 -18.22 7.07 43.95
C LEU A 388 -18.71 8.13 42.93
N PRO A 389 -18.90 7.78 41.65
CA PRO A 389 -18.57 6.50 41.02
C PRO A 389 -17.06 6.32 40.76
N LEU A 390 -16.63 5.07 40.61
CA LEU A 390 -15.26 4.75 40.22
C LEU A 390 -15.08 4.77 38.70
N TYR A 391 -13.86 5.08 38.26
CA TYR A 391 -13.49 5.13 36.86
C TYR A 391 -12.23 4.32 36.57
N VAL A 392 -12.21 3.66 35.42
CA VAL A 392 -11.02 3.05 34.81
C VAL A 392 -10.49 4.00 33.75
N ARG A 393 -9.22 4.39 33.86
CA ARG A 393 -8.52 5.17 32.83
C ARG A 393 -7.04 4.78 32.73
N THR A 394 -6.35 5.35 31.76
CA THR A 394 -4.89 5.23 31.61
C THR A 394 -4.17 6.38 32.31
N ILE A 395 -2.83 6.29 32.40
CA ILE A 395 -1.99 7.28 33.08
C ILE A 395 -2.07 8.65 32.39
N ARG A 396 -2.18 9.72 33.18
CA ARG A 396 -2.05 11.10 32.77
C ARG A 396 -0.77 11.72 33.32
N SER A 397 -0.26 12.74 32.63
CA SER A 397 0.91 13.47 33.11
C SER A 397 0.65 14.04 34.51
N GLY A 398 1.60 13.84 35.42
CA GLY A 398 1.49 14.29 36.80
C GLY A 398 0.79 13.33 37.75
N ASP A 399 0.21 12.21 37.28
CA ASP A 399 -0.46 11.25 38.17
C ASP A 399 0.45 10.73 39.29
N ARG A 400 -0.11 10.70 40.50
CA ARG A 400 0.55 10.19 41.70
C ARG A 400 -0.38 9.28 42.48
N MET A 401 0.20 8.33 43.20
CA MET A 401 -0.51 7.56 44.21
C MET A 401 0.28 7.55 45.52
N ARG A 402 -0.36 7.13 46.61
CA ARG A 402 0.31 6.79 47.87
C ARG A 402 0.29 5.26 48.02
N PRO A 403 1.38 4.55 47.66
CA PRO A 403 1.41 3.09 47.77
C PRO A 403 1.21 2.66 49.22
N ASN A 404 0.40 1.62 49.43
CA ASN A 404 0.21 1.04 50.76
C ASN A 404 1.57 0.59 51.35
N GLY A 405 1.85 0.92 52.61
CA GLY A 405 3.10 0.60 53.31
C GLY A 405 4.26 1.60 53.13
N MET A 406 4.06 2.73 52.44
CA MET A 406 5.07 3.80 52.34
C MET A 406 4.55 5.13 52.89
N THR A 407 5.40 5.86 53.63
CA THR A 407 5.16 7.26 54.01
C THR A 407 5.48 8.17 52.82
N GLY A 408 4.46 8.54 52.04
CA GLY A 408 4.58 9.57 51.00
C GLY A 408 3.82 9.28 49.71
N SER A 409 3.87 10.24 48.77
CA SER A 409 3.28 10.11 47.44
C SER A 409 4.35 9.83 46.40
N GLN A 410 4.12 8.85 45.52
CA GLN A 410 5.02 8.49 44.42
C GLN A 410 4.35 8.77 43.06
N LYS A 411 5.11 9.29 42.09
CA LYS A 411 4.65 9.42 40.70
C LYS A 411 4.41 8.04 40.10
N ILE A 412 3.29 7.84 39.40
CA ILE A 412 2.98 6.57 38.72
C ILE A 412 4.09 6.15 37.77
N GLN A 413 4.67 7.11 37.03
CA GLN A 413 5.77 6.86 36.10
C GLN A 413 6.97 6.17 36.79
N ARG A 414 7.27 6.54 38.05
CA ARG A 414 8.35 5.92 38.82
C ARG A 414 8.00 4.50 39.26
N ILE A 415 6.72 4.23 39.55
CA ILE A 415 6.24 2.89 39.88
C ILE A 415 6.41 1.97 38.66
N PHE A 416 6.04 2.41 37.46
CA PHE A 416 6.26 1.62 36.24
C PHE A 416 7.73 1.30 35.96
N ILE A 417 8.62 2.24 36.26
CA ILE A 417 10.08 2.02 36.13
C ILE A 417 10.54 0.97 37.14
N ASN A 418 10.17 1.13 38.42
CA ASN A 418 10.58 0.21 39.49
C ASN A 418 10.06 -1.22 39.26
N GLU A 419 8.83 -1.35 38.78
CA GLU A 419 8.20 -2.65 38.50
C GLU A 419 8.52 -3.18 37.09
N LYS A 420 9.50 -2.58 36.39
CA LYS A 420 9.98 -2.99 35.06
C LYS A 420 8.86 -3.20 34.01
N VAL A 421 7.84 -2.35 34.04
CA VAL A 421 6.74 -2.42 33.07
C VAL A 421 7.19 -1.94 31.70
N ASP A 422 6.90 -2.71 30.66
CA ASP A 422 7.21 -2.36 29.27
C ASP A 422 6.57 -1.02 28.85
N ARG A 423 7.31 -0.19 28.09
CA ARG A 423 6.88 1.17 27.73
C ARG A 423 5.58 1.19 26.94
N ASN A 424 5.31 0.18 26.11
CA ASN A 424 4.07 0.08 25.34
C ASN A 424 2.88 -0.31 26.23
N GLN A 425 3.14 -1.06 27.31
CA GLN A 425 2.13 -1.41 28.30
C GLN A 425 1.82 -0.25 29.25
N ARG A 426 2.79 0.60 29.61
CA ARG A 426 2.58 1.75 30.54
C ARG A 426 1.44 2.66 30.10
N LYS A 427 1.35 2.96 28.80
CA LYS A 427 0.30 3.82 28.23
C LYS A 427 -1.08 3.17 28.21
N ARG A 428 -1.13 1.83 28.23
CA ARG A 428 -2.37 1.04 28.25
C ARG A 428 -2.71 0.51 29.65
N TRP A 429 -1.85 0.76 30.64
CA TRP A 429 -2.05 0.19 31.96
C TRP A 429 -3.29 0.80 32.59
N PRO A 430 -4.25 -0.02 33.06
CA PRO A 430 -5.45 0.51 33.69
C PRO A 430 -5.12 1.07 35.08
N LEU A 431 -5.77 2.17 35.44
CA LEU A 431 -5.74 2.76 36.78
C LEU A 431 -7.19 2.95 37.24
N ILE A 432 -7.46 2.62 38.50
CA ILE A 432 -8.74 2.92 39.13
C ILE A 432 -8.65 4.24 39.87
N THR A 433 -9.58 5.14 39.57
CA THR A 433 -9.72 6.42 40.27
C THR A 433 -11.12 6.60 40.85
N ASP A 434 -11.22 7.35 41.94
CA ASP A 434 -12.49 7.84 42.47
C ASP A 434 -13.00 9.05 41.66
N SER A 435 -14.19 9.55 41.99
CA SER A 435 -14.80 10.72 41.32
C SER A 435 -14.04 12.04 41.57
N LYS A 436 -13.15 12.09 42.57
CA LYS A 436 -12.27 13.22 42.86
C LYS A 436 -10.91 13.10 42.15
N GLY A 437 -10.70 12.04 41.35
CA GLY A 437 -9.48 11.80 40.59
C GLY A 437 -8.33 11.19 41.41
N ARG A 438 -8.58 10.75 42.64
CA ARG A 438 -7.57 10.05 43.47
C ARG A 438 -7.33 8.65 42.91
N VAL A 439 -6.07 8.28 42.71
CA VAL A 439 -5.68 6.94 42.24
C VAL A 439 -5.78 5.94 43.40
N LEU A 440 -6.68 4.97 43.26
CA LEU A 440 -6.97 3.96 44.27
C LEU A 440 -6.16 2.68 44.05
N TRP A 441 -5.92 2.30 42.79
CA TRP A 441 -5.29 1.02 42.48
C TRP A 441 -4.64 1.01 41.09
N LEU A 442 -3.45 0.40 41.03
CA LEU A 442 -2.79 -0.06 39.82
C LEU A 442 -2.81 -1.58 39.82
N PRO A 443 -3.72 -2.20 39.04
CA PRO A 443 -3.81 -3.65 38.94
C PRO A 443 -2.47 -4.30 38.64
N LEU A 444 -2.20 -5.41 39.32
CA LEU A 444 -0.98 -6.22 39.22
C LEU A 444 0.31 -5.52 39.73
N LEU A 445 0.23 -4.27 40.21
CA LEU A 445 1.39 -3.49 40.66
C LEU A 445 1.26 -3.06 42.14
N LYS A 446 0.43 -2.06 42.44
CA LYS A 446 0.35 -1.43 43.77
C LYS A 446 -1.07 -0.97 44.09
N ARG A 447 -1.43 -1.05 45.38
CA ARG A 447 -2.70 -0.55 45.94
C ARG A 447 -2.46 0.81 46.61
N GLY A 448 -3.39 1.74 46.44
CA GLY A 448 -3.38 3.08 47.05
C GLY A 448 -4.28 3.22 48.27
N ILE A 449 -5.01 2.16 48.62
CA ILE A 449 -5.82 2.02 49.83
C ILE A 449 -5.37 0.74 50.54
N ALA A 450 -5.36 0.77 51.87
CA ALA A 450 -5.13 -0.42 52.68
C ALA A 450 -6.31 -1.39 52.58
N LEU A 451 -6.03 -2.70 52.67
CA LEU A 451 -7.10 -3.68 52.77
C LEU A 451 -7.86 -3.46 54.09
N PRO A 452 -9.21 -3.56 54.09
CA PRO A 452 -9.97 -3.45 55.32
C PRO A 452 -9.56 -4.58 56.28
N SER A 453 -9.28 -4.23 57.54
CA SER A 453 -9.14 -5.22 58.60
C SER A 453 -10.54 -5.64 59.08
N PRO A 454 -10.82 -6.94 59.27
CA PRO A 454 -12.10 -7.36 59.84
C PRO A 454 -12.18 -6.87 61.29
N ARG A 455 -12.86 -5.74 61.53
CA ARG A 455 -13.24 -5.27 62.87
C ARG A 455 -14.68 -5.67 63.14
N THR A 456 -14.91 -6.15 64.35
CA THR A 456 -16.12 -6.85 64.78
C THR A 456 -17.35 -5.94 64.87
N SER A 457 -18.51 -6.47 64.42
CA SER A 457 -19.88 -6.16 64.88
C SER A 457 -20.80 -5.16 64.14
N GLU A 458 -20.56 -4.80 62.88
CA GLU A 458 -21.60 -4.10 62.07
C GLU A 458 -21.87 -4.83 60.74
N LYS A 459 -23.12 -4.86 60.25
CA LYS A 459 -23.42 -5.35 58.89
C LYS A 459 -22.85 -4.36 57.86
N LYS A 460 -21.55 -4.44 57.59
CA LYS A 460 -20.86 -3.57 56.63
C LYS A 460 -20.63 -4.29 55.31
N GLU A 461 -20.98 -3.62 54.21
CA GLU A 461 -20.72 -4.10 52.85
C GLU A 461 -19.40 -3.54 52.32
N TYR A 462 -18.57 -4.40 51.74
CA TYR A 462 -17.32 -4.06 51.08
C TYR A 462 -17.43 -4.26 49.58
N VAL A 463 -16.61 -3.56 48.81
CA VAL A 463 -16.51 -3.80 47.36
C VAL A 463 -15.21 -4.51 47.05
N LYS A 464 -15.31 -5.63 46.32
CA LYS A 464 -14.18 -6.35 45.75
C LYS A 464 -14.10 -6.07 44.26
N LEU A 465 -12.95 -5.54 43.83
CA LEU A 465 -12.58 -5.41 42.43
C LEU A 465 -11.50 -6.44 42.11
N LYS A 466 -11.73 -7.23 41.06
CA LYS A 466 -10.76 -8.17 40.50
C LYS A 466 -10.45 -7.76 39.06
N PHE A 467 -9.18 -7.80 38.69
CA PHE A 467 -8.73 -7.49 37.33
C PHE A 467 -8.22 -8.76 36.65
N ILE A 468 -8.83 -9.11 35.53
CA ILE A 468 -8.47 -10.25 34.69
C ILE A 468 -7.79 -9.69 33.43
N PRO A 469 -6.45 -9.76 33.31
CA PRO A 469 -5.73 -9.23 32.16
C PRO A 469 -5.95 -10.08 30.90
N PHE A 470 -5.89 -9.45 29.72
CA PHE A 470 -5.81 -10.21 28.45
C PHE A 470 -4.43 -10.87 28.27
N SER A 471 -4.36 -11.94 27.46
CA SER A 471 -3.13 -12.69 27.23
C SER A 471 -1.96 -11.79 26.78
N GLY A 472 -0.82 -11.89 27.47
CA GLY A 472 0.38 -11.08 27.18
C GLY A 472 0.39 -9.69 27.81
N PHE A 473 -0.57 -9.36 28.67
CA PHE A 473 -0.58 -8.14 29.49
C PHE A 473 -0.08 -8.45 30.90
N GLY A 474 0.97 -7.76 31.35
CA GLY A 474 1.61 -8.03 32.64
C GLY A 474 3.05 -7.56 32.69
N ARG A 475 3.73 -7.89 33.80
CA ARG A 475 5.16 -7.59 33.95
C ARG A 475 5.95 -8.41 32.92
N THR A 476 6.93 -7.80 32.29
CA THR A 476 8.04 -8.55 31.68
C THR A 476 8.67 -9.38 32.81
N GLN A 477 8.72 -10.71 32.66
CA GLN A 477 9.17 -11.62 33.72
C GLN A 477 10.50 -11.15 34.33
N ALA A 478 10.63 -11.32 35.65
CA ALA A 478 11.80 -10.91 36.42
C ALA A 478 13.05 -11.71 36.03
#